data_AF-A0A7X6PXA2-F1
#
_entry.id   AF-A0A7X6PXA2-F1
#
_cell.length_a   1.000
_cell.length_b   1.000
_cell.length_c   1.000
_cell.angle_alpha   90.00
_cell.angle_beta   90.00
_cell.angle_gamma   90.00
#
_symmetry.space_group_name_H-M   'P 1'
#
loop_
_entity.id
_entity.type
_entity.pdbx_description
1 polymer ?
#
loop_
_entity_poly.entity_id
_entity_poly.type
_entity_poly.pdbx_seq_one_letter_code
_entity_poly.pdbx_strand_id
1 'polypeptide(L)'
;PQGGRPGATITVQELNRLDPEVIFISAFISNSVEDFYSECLEQGIEAMAVKNKRIYKHPAPGWDFGTPRWILGLMFIASALHPDKCQFDVMEEARVFYEDFYGLPFDTKDINLSFSKPDSNWRWQD
;
A
#
# COMPACT_ATOMS: atom_id res chain seq x y z
N PRO A 1 12.35 15.45 -19.54
CA PRO A 1 11.25 15.12 -18.59
C PRO A 1 11.82 15.03 -17.17
N GLN A 2 11.44 15.91 -16.25
CA GLN A 2 11.98 15.95 -14.89
C GLN A 2 11.55 14.66 -14.17
N GLY A 3 12.43 13.66 -14.25
CA GLY A 3 12.06 12.25 -14.27
C GLY A 3 12.85 11.43 -13.26
N GLY A 4 12.14 10.54 -12.60
CA GLY A 4 12.69 9.52 -11.70
C GLY A 4 11.72 9.12 -10.59
N ARG A 5 10.86 10.05 -10.13
CA ARG A 5 9.84 9.74 -9.12
C ARG A 5 8.52 9.40 -9.82
N PRO A 6 8.00 8.17 -9.69
CA PRO A 6 6.65 7.87 -10.13
C PRO A 6 5.65 8.75 -9.36
N GLY A 7 4.60 9.20 -10.05
CA GLY A 7 3.56 10.08 -9.50
C GLY A 7 3.56 11.49 -10.11
N ALA A 8 2.49 12.23 -9.83
CA ALA A 8 2.33 13.63 -10.19
C ALA A 8 1.77 14.39 -8.99
N THR A 9 2.31 15.58 -8.72
CA THR A 9 1.74 16.48 -7.71
C THR A 9 0.49 17.13 -8.29
N ILE A 10 -0.64 17.01 -7.59
CA ILE A 10 -1.88 17.71 -7.90
C ILE A 10 -2.21 18.71 -6.79
N THR A 11 -3.00 19.73 -7.12
CA THR A 11 -3.48 20.70 -6.13
C THR A 11 -4.64 20.12 -5.30
N VAL A 12 -4.91 20.70 -4.13
CA VAL A 12 -6.11 20.37 -3.32
C VAL A 12 -7.39 20.54 -4.15
N GLN A 13 -7.47 21.62 -4.93
CA GLN A 13 -8.64 21.90 -5.78
C GLN A 13 -8.83 20.82 -6.85
N GLU A 14 -7.74 20.30 -7.41
CA GLU A 14 -7.79 19.23 -8.39
C GLU A 14 -8.14 17.88 -7.75
N LEU A 15 -7.60 17.56 -6.57
CA LEU A 15 -7.98 16.36 -5.82
C LEU A 15 -9.47 16.38 -5.45
N ASN A 16 -9.98 17.51 -4.95
CA ASN A 16 -11.39 17.69 -4.64
C ASN A 16 -12.29 17.60 -5.89
N ARG A 17 -11.80 18.02 -7.06
CA ARG A 17 -12.51 17.87 -8.33
C ARG A 17 -12.54 16.42 -8.83
N LEU A 18 -11.46 15.66 -8.60
CA LEU A 18 -11.40 14.23 -8.93
C LEU A 18 -12.31 13.40 -8.01
N ASP A 19 -12.51 13.87 -6.79
CA ASP A 19 -13.42 13.31 -5.78
C ASP A 19 -13.33 11.78 -5.63
N PRO A 20 -12.13 11.22 -5.34
CA PRO A 20 -11.96 9.78 -5.24
C PRO A 20 -12.82 9.22 -4.11
N GLU A 21 -13.47 8.08 -4.36
CA GLU A 21 -14.23 7.33 -3.36
C GLU A 21 -13.34 6.60 -2.35
N VAL A 22 -12.10 6.28 -2.74
CA VAL A 22 -11.11 5.55 -1.93
C VAL A 22 -9.71 6.12 -2.20
N ILE A 23 -8.89 6.21 -1.15
CA ILE A 23 -7.47 6.56 -1.22
C ILE A 23 -6.64 5.43 -0.60
N PHE A 24 -5.54 5.04 -1.25
CA PHE A 24 -4.52 4.15 -0.69
C PHE A 24 -3.24 4.95 -0.44
N ILE A 25 -2.74 4.89 0.79
CA ILE A 25 -1.44 5.45 1.17
C ILE A 25 -0.37 4.47 0.67
N SER A 26 0.57 4.99 -0.14
CA SER A 26 1.67 4.18 -0.65
C SER A 26 2.43 3.47 0.48
N ALA A 27 2.82 2.21 0.26
CA ALA A 27 3.57 1.40 1.20
C ALA A 27 5.00 1.92 1.46
N PHE A 28 5.43 2.96 0.72
CA PHE A 28 6.67 3.70 0.96
C PHE A 28 6.52 4.87 1.94
N ILE A 29 5.29 5.25 2.29
CA ILE A 29 4.99 6.37 3.18
C ILE A 29 4.74 5.83 4.59
N SER A 30 5.44 6.38 5.58
CA SER A 30 5.37 5.91 6.96
C SER A 30 4.16 6.41 7.75
N ASN A 31 3.48 7.46 7.28
CA ASN A 31 2.33 8.07 7.96
C ASN A 31 1.28 7.04 8.39
N SER A 32 0.66 7.28 9.55
CA SER A 32 -0.54 6.56 9.95
C SER A 32 -1.74 7.01 9.10
N VAL A 33 -2.82 6.23 9.12
CA VAL A 33 -4.08 6.64 8.46
C VAL A 33 -4.65 7.87 9.16
N GLU A 34 -4.49 7.95 10.48
CA GLU A 34 -4.94 9.03 11.33
C GLU A 34 -4.23 10.35 11.04
N ASP A 35 -2.91 10.32 10.87
CA ASP A 35 -2.12 11.50 10.51
C ASP A 35 -2.50 11.99 9.11
N PHE A 36 -2.59 11.07 8.15
CA PHE A 36 -2.98 11.41 6.77
C PHE A 36 -4.39 12.01 6.72
N TYR A 37 -5.32 11.45 7.51
CA TYR A 37 -6.67 11.97 7.63
C TYR A 37 -6.69 13.38 8.24
N SER A 38 -5.93 13.60 9.30
CA SER A 38 -5.84 14.91 9.96
C SER A 38 -5.28 15.96 9.00
N GLU A 39 -4.23 15.63 8.25
CA GLU A 39 -3.65 16.50 7.22
C GLU A 39 -4.66 16.80 6.09
N CYS A 40 -5.48 15.82 5.69
CA CYS A 40 -6.54 16.05 4.72
C CYS A 40 -7.54 17.11 5.20
N LEU A 41 -7.94 17.04 6.47
CA LEU A 41 -8.86 18.02 7.05
C LEU A 41 -8.22 19.42 7.16
N GLU A 42 -6.97 19.49 7.60
CA GLU A 42 -6.23 20.75 7.72
C GLU A 42 -6.03 21.44 6.36
N GLN A 43 -5.81 20.67 5.30
CA GLN A 43 -5.64 21.21 3.95
C GLN A 43 -6.96 21.48 3.20
N GLY A 44 -8.12 21.18 3.79
CA GLY A 44 -9.41 21.37 3.14
C GLY A 44 -9.69 20.38 2.00
N ILE A 45 -9.19 19.15 2.13
CA ILE A 45 -9.52 18.06 1.20
C ILE A 45 -10.91 17.51 1.55
N GLU A 46 -11.83 17.58 0.59
CA GLU A 46 -13.24 17.22 0.74
C GLU A 46 -13.65 15.98 -0.05
N ALA A 47 -12.70 15.23 -0.59
CA ALA A 47 -12.97 14.01 -1.36
C ALA A 47 -13.83 13.00 -0.57
N MET A 48 -14.66 12.23 -1.28
CA MET A 48 -15.51 11.19 -0.71
C MET A 48 -14.73 10.17 0.13
N ALA A 49 -13.50 9.84 -0.25
CA ALA A 49 -12.60 8.99 0.53
C ALA A 49 -12.36 9.55 1.95
N VAL A 50 -12.16 10.86 2.09
CA VAL A 50 -11.98 11.52 3.39
C VAL A 50 -13.31 11.50 4.15
N LYS A 51 -14.39 12.00 3.53
CA LYS A 51 -15.71 12.08 4.18
C LYS A 51 -16.21 10.74 4.72
N ASN A 52 -15.97 9.66 3.96
CA ASN A 52 -16.42 8.31 4.30
C ASN A 52 -15.35 7.48 5.04
N LYS A 53 -14.21 8.08 5.41
CA LYS A 53 -13.08 7.40 6.05
C LYS A 53 -12.60 6.15 5.30
N ARG A 54 -12.59 6.21 3.96
CA ARG A 54 -12.08 5.18 3.06
C ARG A 54 -10.65 5.50 2.61
N ILE A 55 -9.77 5.67 3.59
CA ILE A 55 -8.33 5.80 3.40
C ILE A 55 -7.67 4.57 3.99
N TYR A 56 -6.86 3.88 3.20
CA TYR A 56 -6.25 2.62 3.60
C TYR A 56 -4.73 2.71 3.49
N LYS A 57 -4.04 2.11 4.46
CA LYS A 57 -2.60 1.86 4.40
C LYS A 57 -2.36 0.40 4.02
N HIS A 58 -1.37 0.15 3.17
CA HIS A 58 -0.98 -1.22 2.86
C HIS A 58 -0.53 -1.99 4.12
N PRO A 59 -0.81 -3.30 4.22
CA PRO A 59 -0.47 -4.08 5.41
C PRO A 59 1.04 -4.18 5.69
N ALA A 60 1.88 -4.10 4.66
CA ALA A 60 3.33 -4.17 4.79
C ALA A 60 4.05 -3.32 3.72
N PRO A 61 5.31 -2.90 3.98
CA PRO A 61 6.07 -2.10 3.04
C PRO A 61 6.41 -2.86 1.74
N GLY A 62 6.53 -2.13 0.63
CA GLY A 62 6.93 -2.68 -0.67
C GLY A 62 5.88 -3.57 -1.35
N TRP A 63 4.64 -3.58 -0.86
CA TRP A 63 3.53 -4.35 -1.41
C TRP A 63 2.76 -3.63 -2.52
N ASP A 64 3.08 -2.38 -2.83
CA ASP A 64 2.37 -1.58 -3.85
C ASP A 64 3.20 -1.33 -5.11
N PHE A 65 4.52 -1.57 -5.08
CA PHE A 65 5.39 -1.28 -6.21
C PHE A 65 6.75 -2.02 -6.18
N GLY A 66 7.27 -2.34 -7.36
CA GLY A 66 8.69 -2.61 -7.61
C GLY A 66 9.24 -3.95 -7.14
N THR A 67 8.45 -4.79 -6.45
CA THR A 67 8.85 -6.14 -6.03
C THR A 67 7.76 -7.15 -6.32
N PRO A 68 8.07 -8.46 -6.43
CA PRO A 68 7.06 -9.51 -6.60
C PRO A 68 5.93 -9.48 -5.55
N ARG A 69 6.18 -8.92 -4.37
CA ARG A 69 5.18 -8.70 -3.30
C ARG A 69 4.03 -7.76 -3.71
N TRP A 70 4.15 -7.05 -4.85
CA TRP A 70 3.09 -6.18 -5.37
C TRP A 70 1.73 -6.89 -5.50
N ILE A 71 1.74 -8.20 -5.73
CA ILE A 71 0.52 -9.02 -5.86
C ILE A 71 -0.30 -9.02 -4.56
N LEU A 72 0.36 -9.00 -3.40
CA LEU A 72 -0.29 -8.96 -2.08
C LEU A 72 -1.00 -7.62 -1.84
N GLY A 73 -0.37 -6.51 -2.26
CA GLY A 73 -1.03 -5.21 -2.22
C GLY A 73 -2.17 -5.09 -3.21
N LEU A 74 -2.08 -5.72 -4.39
CA LEU A 74 -3.20 -5.77 -5.32
C LEU A 74 -4.39 -6.55 -4.73
N MET A 75 -4.15 -7.71 -4.10
CA MET A 75 -5.19 -8.47 -3.41
C MET A 75 -5.88 -7.64 -2.31
N PHE A 76 -5.10 -6.90 -1.52
CA PHE A 76 -5.62 -5.98 -0.52
C PHE A 76 -6.51 -4.89 -1.13
N ILE A 77 -6.04 -4.23 -2.20
CA ILE A 77 -6.82 -3.22 -2.93
C ILE A 77 -8.13 -3.83 -3.47
N ALA A 78 -8.06 -5.03 -4.06
CA ALA A 78 -9.23 -5.71 -4.60
C ALA A 78 -10.27 -6.01 -3.51
N SER A 79 -9.85 -6.54 -2.36
CA SER A 79 -10.74 -6.78 -1.21
C SER A 79 -11.37 -5.49 -0.67
N ALA A 80 -10.62 -4.38 -0.64
CA ALA A 80 -11.12 -3.09 -0.15
C ALA A 80 -12.10 -2.41 -1.13
N LEU A 81 -11.90 -2.58 -2.44
CA LEU A 81 -12.76 -2.00 -3.48
C LEU A 81 -13.99 -2.84 -3.79
N HIS A 82 -13.87 -4.16 -3.70
CA HIS A 82 -14.90 -5.12 -4.09
C HIS A 82 -15.12 -6.20 -3.03
N PRO A 83 -15.51 -5.86 -1.80
CA PRO A 83 -15.64 -6.82 -0.70
C PRO A 83 -16.72 -7.90 -0.95
N ASP A 84 -17.63 -7.68 -1.90
CA ASP A 84 -18.64 -8.63 -2.35
C ASP A 84 -18.09 -9.66 -3.35
N LYS A 85 -16.94 -9.40 -3.98
CA LYS A 85 -16.35 -10.24 -5.03
C LYS A 85 -14.95 -10.76 -4.68
N CYS A 86 -14.21 -10.02 -3.89
CA CYS A 86 -12.84 -10.29 -3.50
C CYS A 86 -12.76 -10.31 -1.98
N GLN A 87 -12.48 -11.48 -1.41
CA GLN A 87 -12.38 -11.70 0.03
C GLN A 87 -11.11 -12.48 0.33
N PHE A 88 -9.96 -11.82 0.12
CA PHE A 88 -8.67 -12.40 0.43
C PHE A 88 -8.34 -12.20 1.92
N ASP A 89 -7.91 -13.27 2.59
CA ASP A 89 -7.09 -13.13 3.78
C ASP A 89 -5.66 -12.86 3.34
N VAL A 90 -5.35 -11.58 3.14
CA VAL A 90 -4.05 -11.17 2.56
C VAL A 90 -2.87 -11.59 3.45
N MET A 91 -3.08 -11.81 4.75
CA MET A 91 -2.02 -12.27 5.64
C MET A 91 -1.71 -13.75 5.43
N GLU A 92 -2.73 -14.58 5.19
CA GLU A 92 -2.52 -15.97 4.80
C GLU A 92 -1.94 -16.08 3.40
N GLU A 93 -2.43 -15.29 2.43
CA GLU A 93 -1.84 -15.22 1.09
C GLU A 93 -0.36 -14.81 1.15
N ALA A 94 0.01 -13.89 2.04
CA ALA A 94 1.40 -13.51 2.25
C ALA A 94 2.23 -14.66 2.82
N ARG A 95 1.68 -15.43 3.77
CA ARG A 95 2.35 -16.63 4.33
C ARG A 95 2.65 -17.65 3.23
N VAL A 96 1.64 -17.99 2.41
CA VAL A 96 1.78 -18.91 1.28
C VAL A 96 2.78 -18.37 0.26
N PHE A 97 2.65 -17.09 -0.12
CA PHE A 97 3.54 -16.46 -1.09
C PHE A 97 5.01 -16.49 -0.66
N TYR A 98 5.31 -16.17 0.60
CA TYR A 98 6.70 -16.17 1.10
C TYR A 98 7.28 -17.59 1.18
N GLU A 99 6.47 -18.57 1.59
CA GLU A 99 6.86 -19.97 1.64
C GLU A 99 7.16 -20.50 0.22
N ASP A 100 6.24 -20.30 -0.72
CA ASP A 100 6.35 -20.86 -2.07
C ASP A 100 7.34 -20.10 -2.96
N PHE A 101 7.38 -18.77 -2.90
CA PHE A 101 8.17 -17.95 -3.81
C PHE A 101 9.59 -17.67 -3.28
N TYR A 102 9.74 -17.45 -1.97
CA TYR A 102 11.03 -17.13 -1.36
C TYR A 102 11.64 -18.29 -0.56
N GLY A 103 10.87 -19.33 -0.22
CA GLY A 103 11.33 -20.40 0.66
C GLY A 103 11.55 -19.92 2.10
N LEU A 104 10.81 -18.88 2.54
CA LEU A 104 10.97 -18.24 3.84
C LEU A 104 9.66 -18.25 4.63
N PRO A 105 9.72 -18.33 5.97
CA PRO A 105 8.57 -18.00 6.79
C PRO A 105 8.23 -16.50 6.66
N PHE A 106 6.95 -16.17 6.84
CA PHE A 106 6.47 -14.79 6.82
C PHE A 106 6.19 -14.28 8.23
N ASP A 107 6.80 -13.14 8.58
CA ASP A 107 6.42 -12.30 9.73
C ASP A 107 6.47 -10.84 9.27
N THR A 108 5.43 -10.06 9.59
CA THR A 108 5.35 -8.64 9.24
C THR A 108 6.49 -7.81 9.83
N LYS A 109 7.07 -8.25 10.95
CA LYS A 109 8.20 -7.57 11.62
C LYS A 109 9.50 -7.66 10.82
N ASP A 110 9.63 -8.68 9.98
CA ASP A 110 10.85 -8.91 9.21
C ASP A 110 10.82 -8.22 7.83
N ILE A 111 9.66 -7.70 7.42
CA ILE A 111 9.48 -7.06 6.11
C ILE A 111 10.27 -5.75 6.06
N ASN A 112 11.01 -5.58 4.96
CA ASN A 112 11.86 -4.43 4.72
C ASN A 112 11.37 -3.59 3.51
N LEU A 113 12.01 -2.44 3.28
CA LEU A 113 11.78 -1.58 2.11
C LEU A 113 12.65 -1.94 0.88
N SER A 114 13.40 -3.05 0.93
CA SER A 114 14.31 -3.44 -0.14
C SER A 114 13.53 -3.94 -1.36
N PHE A 115 13.95 -3.53 -2.55
CA PHE A 115 13.40 -4.10 -3.79
C PHE A 115 13.88 -5.52 -4.07
N SER A 116 15.07 -5.85 -3.57
CA SER A 116 15.78 -7.07 -3.96
C SER A 116 15.79 -8.14 -2.86
N LYS A 117 15.46 -7.77 -1.62
CA LYS A 117 15.48 -8.68 -0.46
C LYS A 117 14.06 -8.83 0.10
N PRO A 118 13.54 -10.06 0.25
CA PRO A 118 12.18 -10.28 0.73
C PRO A 118 11.95 -9.85 2.19
N ASP A 119 12.98 -9.98 3.03
CA ASP A 119 12.98 -9.63 4.46
C ASP A 119 14.35 -9.10 4.94
N SER A 120 14.42 -8.65 6.19
CA SER A 120 15.63 -8.11 6.83
C SER A 120 16.73 -9.17 7.08
N ASN A 121 16.34 -10.44 7.16
CA ASN A 121 17.22 -11.57 7.45
C ASN A 121 17.86 -12.18 6.19
N TRP A 122 17.38 -11.82 5.00
CA TRP A 122 17.88 -12.32 3.72
C TRP A 122 19.38 -12.15 3.55
N ARG A 123 20.04 -13.23 3.13
CA ARG A 123 21.44 -13.27 2.72
C ARG A 123 21.49 -13.95 1.36
N TRP A 124 22.16 -13.32 0.40
CA TRP A 124 22.49 -13.98 -0.85
C TRP A 124 23.43 -15.14 -0.54
N GLN A 125 23.17 -16.29 -1.14
CA GLN A 125 24.12 -17.40 -1.12
C GLN A 125 25.11 -17.20 -2.27
N ASP A 126 26.38 -17.54 -2.02
CA ASP A 126 27.46 -17.48 -3.00
C ASP A 126 27.32 -18.53 -4.11
#